data_AF-A0A0Q4FNX8-F1
#
_entry.id   AF-A0A0Q4FNX8-F1
#
_cell.length_a   1.000
_cell.length_b   1.000
_cell.length_c   1.000
_cell.angle_alpha   90.00
_cell.angle_beta   90.00
_cell.angle_gamma   90.00
#
_symmetry.space_group_name_H-M   'P 1'
#
loop_
_entity.id
_entity.type
_entity.pdbx_description
1 polymer ?
#
loop_
_entity_poly.entity_id
_entity_poly.type
_entity_poly.pdbx_seq_one_letter_code
_entity_poly.pdbx_strand_id
1 'polypeptide(L)'
;MQRICLSVRYNNMDMILAPHMLWTKHGDLHVDAVTVERAGSPPKIFKVGTFKLLGLGNVALTSRTFDPQPEFDPNDPKYAEAPVASVQR
;
A
#
# COMPACT_ATOMS: atom_id res chain seq x y z
N MET A 1 -8.85 -7.17 -5.29
CA MET A 1 -7.77 -7.16 -4.28
C MET A 1 -8.39 -7.33 -2.90
N GLN A 2 -7.83 -8.18 -2.04
CA GLN A 2 -8.39 -8.42 -0.71
C GLN A 2 -8.08 -7.24 0.23
N ARG A 3 -9.02 -6.90 1.10
CA ARG A 3 -8.91 -5.81 2.09
C ARG A 3 -8.16 -6.26 3.34
N ILE A 4 -6.98 -6.85 3.15
CA ILE A 4 -6.13 -7.40 4.21
C ILE A 4 -4.85 -6.58 4.26
N CYS A 5 -4.44 -6.18 5.47
CA CYS A 5 -3.18 -5.49 5.69
C CYS A 5 -1.99 -6.42 5.51
N LEU A 6 -0.89 -5.86 5.02
CA LEU A 6 0.39 -6.55 4.82
C LEU A 6 1.36 -6.16 5.95
N SER A 7 2.06 -7.13 6.54
CA SER A 7 3.29 -6.85 7.29
C SER A 7 4.45 -6.83 6.32
N VAL A 8 5.30 -5.81 6.41
CA VAL A 8 6.46 -5.62 5.53
C VAL A 8 7.63 -5.03 6.32
N ARG A 9 8.83 -5.19 5.78
CA ARG A 9 10.00 -4.41 6.14
C ARG A 9 10.36 -3.48 4.98
N TYR A 10 10.32 -2.17 5.19
CA TYR A 10 10.65 -1.17 4.18
C TYR A 10 11.66 -0.18 4.76
N ASN A 11 12.77 0.09 4.05
CA ASN A 11 13.86 0.94 4.52
C ASN A 11 14.33 0.60 5.96
N ASN A 12 14.56 -0.68 6.22
CA ASN A 12 14.94 -1.21 7.55
C ASN A 12 13.93 -0.97 8.68
N MET A 13 12.67 -0.73 8.34
CA MET A 13 11.61 -0.49 9.30
C MET A 13 10.43 -1.42 9.09
N ASP A 14 9.97 -2.02 10.17
CA ASP A 14 8.79 -2.88 10.13
C ASP A 14 7.53 -2.02 10.13
N MET A 15 6.62 -2.36 9.22
CA MET A 15 5.41 -1.61 8.94
C MET A 15 4.25 -2.58 8.70
N ILE A 16 3.05 -2.12 9.05
CA ILE A 16 1.83 -2.72 8.55
C ILE A 16 1.22 -1.74 7.54
N LEU A 17 0.95 -2.23 6.33
CA LEU A 17 0.41 -1.45 5.22
C LEU A 17 -1.01 -1.93 4.90
N ALA A 18 -1.92 -0.98 4.65
CA ALA A 18 -3.22 -1.20 4.04
C ALA A 18 -3.09 -0.88 2.53
N PRO A 19 -2.90 -1.87 1.65
CA PRO A 19 -2.58 -1.64 0.25
C PRO A 19 -3.83 -1.24 -0.57
N HIS A 20 -3.74 -0.19 -1.37
CA HIS A 20 -4.86 0.37 -2.14
C HIS A 20 -4.72 0.17 -3.66
N MET A 21 -3.50 0.33 -4.18
CA MET A 21 -3.22 0.20 -5.62
C MET A 21 -1.89 -0.52 -5.84
N LEU A 22 -1.86 -1.40 -6.83
CA LEU A 22 -0.66 -1.96 -7.44
C LEU A 22 -0.59 -1.47 -8.88
N TRP A 23 0.53 -0.86 -9.26
CA TRP A 23 0.68 -0.20 -10.57
C TRP A 23 2.15 -0.16 -10.99
N THR A 24 2.42 -0.02 -12.29
CA THR A 24 3.80 0.17 -12.78
C THR A 24 4.06 1.61 -13.23
N LYS A 25 5.31 2.04 -13.10
CA LYS A 25 5.82 3.31 -13.64
C LYS A 25 7.20 3.09 -14.21
N HIS A 26 7.39 3.34 -15.50
CA HIS A 26 8.66 3.12 -16.21
C HIS A 26 9.25 1.72 -15.97
N GLY A 27 8.40 0.68 -15.89
CA GLY A 27 8.82 -0.71 -15.66
C GLY A 27 8.97 -1.12 -14.19
N ASP A 28 8.98 -0.18 -13.24
CA ASP A 28 9.03 -0.46 -11.81
C ASP A 28 7.63 -0.66 -11.23
N LEU A 29 7.44 -1.72 -10.42
CA LEU A 29 6.17 -1.97 -9.73
C LEU A 29 6.11 -1.20 -8.40
N HIS A 30 4.97 -0.55 -8.15
CA HIS A 30 4.70 0.29 -6.99
C HIS A 30 3.40 -0.14 -6.31
N VAL A 31 3.37 0.02 -5.00
CA VAL A 31 2.17 -0.15 -4.17
C VAL A 31 1.83 1.19 -3.54
N ASP A 32 0.64 1.71 -3.81
CA ASP A 32 0.09 2.80 -3.01
C ASP A 32 -0.67 2.20 -1.83
N ALA A 33 -0.29 2.59 -0.62
CA ALA A 33 -0.82 2.02 0.62
C ALA A 33 -0.86 3.05 1.74
N VAL A 34 -1.73 2.82 2.72
CA VAL A 34 -1.70 3.55 3.99
C VAL A 34 -0.84 2.78 4.96
N THR A 35 0.11 3.46 5.59
CA THR A 35 0.77 2.90 6.77
C THR A 35 -0.24 2.86 7.91
N VAL A 36 -0.58 1.69 8.44
CA VAL A 36 -1.46 1.57 9.60
C VAL A 36 -0.68 1.39 10.90
N GLU A 37 0.57 0.92 10.79
CA GLU A 37 1.50 0.82 11.90
C GLU A 37 2.93 1.00 11.38
N ARG A 38 3.78 1.65 12.17
CA ARG A 38 5.19 1.88 11.90
C ARG A 38 5.97 1.68 13.20
N ALA A 39 6.88 0.71 13.21
CA ALA A 39 7.67 0.36 14.39
C ALA A 39 6.82 0.15 15.66
N GLY A 40 5.72 -0.61 15.55
CA GLY A 40 4.85 -0.94 16.68
C GLY A 40 3.83 0.14 17.06
N SER A 41 3.84 1.31 16.41
CA SER A 41 2.95 2.42 16.74
C SER A 41 2.12 2.87 15.54
N PRO A 42 0.85 3.30 15.74
CA PRO A 42 0.08 3.91 14.68
C PRO A 42 0.73 5.23 14.23
N PRO A 43 0.62 5.59 12.93
CA PRO A 43 1.13 6.87 12.47
C PRO A 43 0.28 8.03 13.03
N LYS A 44 0.87 9.23 13.07
CA LYS A 44 0.15 10.46 13.44
C LYS A 44 -0.87 10.88 12.37
N ILE A 45 -0.61 10.54 11.12
CA ILE A 45 -1.44 10.88 9.95
C ILE A 45 -1.57 9.63 9.10
N PHE A 46 -2.81 9.22 8.83
CA PHE A 46 -3.12 8.19 7.86
C PHE A 46 -3.22 8.83 6.49
N LYS A 47 -2.30 8.49 5.60
CA LYS A 47 -2.27 8.98 4.22
C LYS A 47 -1.79 7.89 3.29
N VAL A 48 -2.28 7.93 2.05
CA VAL A 48 -1.78 7.07 0.98
C VAL A 48 -0.36 7.50 0.62
N GLY A 49 0.60 6.59 0.75
CA GLY A 49 1.97 6.74 0.29
C GLY A 49 2.31 5.70 -0.77
N THR A 50 3.28 6.02 -1.63
CA THR A 50 3.78 5.12 -2.67
C THR A 50 5.04 4.40 -2.21
N PHE A 51 5.06 3.08 -2.35
CA PHE A 51 6.16 2.20 -1.97
C PHE A 51 6.64 1.43 -3.20
N LYS A 52 7.96 1.37 -3.46
CA LYS A 52 8.49 0.46 -4.50
C LYS A 52 8.31 -0.98 -4.04
N LEU A 53 7.70 -1.83 -4.86
CA LEU A 53 7.45 -3.24 -4.50
C LEU A 53 8.76 -3.96 -4.17
N LEU A 54 9.81 -3.75 -4.97
CA LEU A 54 11.13 -4.37 -4.76
C LEU A 54 11.79 -3.97 -3.44
N GLY A 55 11.37 -2.86 -2.82
CA GLY A 55 11.86 -2.45 -1.51
C GLY A 55 11.11 -3.10 -0.34
N LEU A 56 10.00 -3.79 -0.59
CA LEU A 56 9.21 -4.46 0.45
C LEU A 56 9.83 -5.84 0.76
N GLY A 57 10.54 -5.93 1.87
CA GLY A 57 11.03 -7.19 2.42
C GLY A 57 9.99 -7.87 3.32
N ASN A 58 10.14 -9.18 3.54
CA ASN A 58 9.36 -9.98 4.48
C ASN A 58 7.83 -9.79 4.35
N VAL A 59 7.33 -9.67 3.12
CA VAL A 59 5.91 -9.43 2.85
C VAL A 59 5.08 -10.62 3.31
N ALA A 60 4.12 -10.39 4.19
CA ALA A 60 3.15 -11.39 4.61
C ALA A 60 1.76 -10.77 4.83
N LEU A 61 0.71 -11.58 4.66
CA LEU A 61 -0.65 -11.19 5.04
C LEU A 61 -0.77 -11.17 6.57
N THR A 62 -1.53 -10.21 7.09
CA THR A 62 -1.92 -10.18 8.50
C THR A 62 -3.36 -10.67 8.68
N SER A 63 -3.82 -10.82 9.92
CA SER A 63 -5.24 -11.03 10.24
C SER A 63 -6.06 -9.74 10.23
N ARG A 64 -5.42 -8.57 10.09
CA ARG A 64 -6.06 -7.26 10.14
C ARG A 64 -6.61 -6.88 8.77
N THR A 65 -7.86 -6.45 8.74
CA THR A 65 -8.48 -5.85 7.55
C THR A 65 -8.38 -4.32 7.58
N PHE A 66 -8.72 -3.68 6.46
CA PHE A 66 -8.82 -2.22 6.36
C PHE A 66 -9.97 -1.79 5.47
N ASP A 67 -10.47 -0.58 5.70
CA ASP A 67 -11.36 0.10 4.76
C ASP A 67 -10.56 1.02 3.84
N PRO A 68 -10.87 1.07 2.53
CA PRO A 68 -10.21 2.00 1.61
C PRO A 68 -10.35 3.45 2.10
N GLN A 69 -9.27 4.22 2.02
CA GLN A 69 -9.31 5.65 2.38
C GLN A 69 -10.28 6.41 1.48
N PRO A 70 -11.10 7.32 2.05
CA PRO A 70 -12.02 8.15 1.27
C PRO A 70 -11.34 8.95 0.16
N GLU A 71 -10.10 9.40 0.40
CA GLU A 71 -9.30 10.22 -0.51
C GLU A 71 -8.58 9.40 -1.59
N PHE A 72 -8.60 8.07 -1.50
CA PHE A 72 -8.05 7.22 -2.56
C PHE A 72 -8.97 7.25 -3.78
N ASP A 73 -8.44 7.74 -4.90
CA ASP A 73 -9.06 7.70 -6.22
C ASP A 73 -8.35 6.67 -7.12
N PRO A 74 -8.98 5.52 -7.43
CA PRO A 74 -8.38 4.53 -8.34
C PRO A 74 -8.27 5.03 -9.79
N ASN A 75 -8.91 6.14 -10.15
CA ASN A 75 -8.85 6.74 -11.49
C ASN A 75 -7.86 7.90 -11.59
N ASP A 76 -7.04 8.13 -10.55
CA ASP A 76 -6.00 9.16 -10.59
C ASP A 76 -5.13 8.98 -11.86
N PRO A 77 -4.89 10.04 -12.65
CA PRO A 77 -4.13 9.96 -13.89
C PRO A 77 -2.77 9.30 -13.78
N LYS A 78 -2.13 9.31 -12.59
CA LYS A 78 -0.85 8.63 -12.39
C LYS A 78 -0.91 7.11 -12.60
N TYR A 79 -2.09 6.50 -12.52
CA TYR A 79 -2.31 5.08 -12.71
C TYR A 79 -2.70 4.69 -14.14
N ALA A 80 -3.08 5.67 -14.98
CA ALA A 80 -3.81 5.42 -16.23
C ALA A 80 -3.06 4.51 -17.22
N GLU A 81 -1.73 4.58 -17.24
CA GLU A 81 -0.92 3.84 -18.21
C GLU A 81 -0.78 2.36 -17.85
N ALA A 82 -0.74 2.01 -16.56
CA ALA A 82 -0.44 0.65 -16.15
C ALA A 82 -0.96 0.28 -14.74
N PRO A 83 -2.28 0.30 -14.54
CA PRO A 83 -2.89 -0.24 -13.35
C PRO A 83 -2.77 -1.77 -13.36
N VAL A 84 -2.39 -2.38 -12.25
CA VAL A 84 -2.29 -3.85 -12.13
C VAL A 84 -3.44 -4.39 -11.28
N ALA A 85 -3.67 -3.80 -10.11
CA ALA A 85 -4.79 -4.16 -9.25
C ALA A 85 -5.15 -2.99 -8.33
N SER A 86 -6.45 -2.80 -8.09
CA SER A 86 -6.95 -1.82 -7.13
C SER A 86 -7.85 -2.48 -6.09
N VAL A 87 -7.93 -1.86 -4.91
CA VAL A 87 -9.01 -2.13 -3.98
C VAL A 87 -10.31 -1.57 -4.55
N GLN A 88 -11.36 -2.39 -4.59
CA GLN A 88 -12.70 -1.98 -4.97
C GLN A 88 -13.38 -1.35 -3.75
N ARG A 89 -14.17 -0.30 -3.93
CA ARG A 89 -15.04 0.25 -2.88
C ARG A 89 -16.26 -0.65 -2.67
#